data_AF-A0A183V615-F1
#
_entry.id   AF-A0A183V615-F1
#
_cell.length_a   1.000
_cell.length_b   1.000
_cell.length_c   1.000
_cell.angle_alpha   90.00
_cell.angle_beta   90.00
_cell.angle_gamma   90.00
#
_symmetry.space_group_name_H-M   'P 1'
#
loop_
_entity.id
_entity.type
_entity.pdbx_description
1 polymer ?
#
loop_
_entity_poly.entity_id
_entity_poly.type
_entity_poly.pdbx_seq_one_letter_code
_entity_poly.pdbx_strand_id
1 'polypeptide(L)'
;MIKDDHWSEKAVKSLVKKLKKAKAIEELEKAISTEDPFTDCVCIPRSLDGRLQVSQRKCLPHVIYCRMWRYPEVSSTHQLRSVSHCRFPFNKKLNYVCINPYHYEKVETPGN
;
A
#
# COMPACT_ATOMS: atom_id res chain seq x y z
N MET A 1 -11.87 6.03 18.67
CA MET A 1 -11.44 5.10 17.61
C MET A 1 -10.01 4.68 17.91
N ILE A 2 -9.82 3.65 18.73
CA ILE A 2 -8.49 3.09 18.99
C ILE A 2 -8.23 2.17 17.80
N LYS A 3 -7.52 2.69 16.78
CA LYS A 3 -6.95 1.84 15.72
C LYS A 3 -6.08 0.80 16.44
N ASP A 4 -6.06 -0.43 15.92
CA ASP A 4 -5.23 -1.53 16.41
C ASP A 4 -3.75 -1.16 16.13
N ASP A 5 -3.22 -0.19 16.89
CA ASP A 5 -1.93 0.47 16.69
C ASP A 5 -0.81 -0.57 16.76
N HIS A 6 -0.99 -1.58 17.60
CA HIS A 6 -0.07 -2.71 17.71
C HIS A 6 -0.02 -3.56 16.44
N TRP A 7 -1.15 -3.78 15.76
CA TRP A 7 -1.14 -4.47 14.47
C TRP A 7 -0.54 -3.59 13.36
N SER A 8 -0.83 -2.29 13.38
CA SER A 8 -0.30 -1.34 12.41
C SER A 8 1.23 -1.24 12.48
N GLU A 9 1.77 -1.18 13.70
CA GLU A 9 3.20 -1.24 13.95
C GLU A 9 3.84 -2.52 13.37
N LYS A 10 3.20 -3.68 13.57
CA LYS A 10 3.67 -4.95 12.98
C LYS A 10 3.66 -4.92 11.45
N ALA A 11 2.66 -4.30 10.83
CA ALA A 11 2.56 -4.18 9.39
C ALA A 11 3.67 -3.29 8.80
N VAL A 12 3.97 -2.16 9.45
CA VAL A 12 5.06 -1.26 9.06
C VAL A 12 6.42 -1.94 9.27
N LYS A 13 6.64 -2.58 10.43
CA LYS A 13 7.88 -3.34 10.70
C LYS A 13 8.10 -4.46 9.66
N SER A 14 7.02 -5.15 9.26
CA SER A 14 7.09 -6.16 8.20
C SER A 14 7.43 -5.56 6.84
N LEU A 15 6.88 -4.38 6.53
CA LEU A 15 7.17 -3.66 5.28
C LEU A 15 8.64 -3.26 5.18
N VAL A 16 9.16 -2.61 6.22
CA VAL A 16 10.56 -2.15 6.26
C VAL A 16 11.52 -3.32 6.05
N LYS A 17 11.26 -4.46 6.69
CA LYS A 17 12.03 -5.71 6.48
C LYS A 17 11.94 -6.24 5.04
N LYS A 18 10.81 -6.05 4.35
CA LYS A 18 10.60 -6.48 2.95
C LYS A 18 11.25 -5.56 1.94
N LEU A 19 11.31 -4.26 2.19
CA LEU A 19 11.86 -3.29 1.25
C LEU A 19 13.38 -3.49 1.04
N LYS A 20 14.10 -4.03 2.05
CA LYS A 20 15.53 -4.48 2.05
C LYS A 20 16.59 -3.47 1.58
N LYS A 21 16.25 -2.52 0.71
CA LYS A 21 17.10 -1.50 0.10
C LYS A 21 16.79 -0.16 0.75
N ALA A 22 17.83 0.53 1.23
CA ALA A 22 17.71 1.86 1.83
C ALA A 22 16.91 2.83 0.94
N LYS A 23 17.24 2.88 -0.36
CA LYS A 23 16.52 3.71 -1.34
C LYS A 23 14.99 3.49 -1.35
N ALA A 24 14.51 2.26 -1.19
CA ALA A 24 13.07 2.00 -1.21
C ALA A 24 12.36 2.48 0.06
N ILE A 25 13.08 2.55 1.18
CA ILE A 25 12.60 3.11 2.44
C ILE A 25 12.59 4.63 2.34
N GLU A 26 13.68 5.24 1.86
CA GLU A 26 13.78 6.68 1.62
C GLU A 26 12.69 7.19 0.68
N GLU A 27 12.42 6.48 -0.42
CA GLU A 27 11.32 6.84 -1.34
C GLU A 27 9.94 6.72 -0.67
N LEU A 28 9.75 5.75 0.23
CA LEU A 28 8.51 5.62 1.00
C LEU A 28 8.34 6.78 2.00
N GLU A 29 9.40 7.12 2.73
CA GLU A 29 9.41 8.25 3.66
C GLU A 29 9.17 9.55 2.92
N LYS A 30 9.81 9.75 1.77
CA LYS A 30 9.58 10.91 0.90
C LYS A 30 8.13 10.98 0.44
N ALA A 31 7.58 9.89 -0.10
CA ALA A 31 6.18 9.85 -0.53
C ALA A 31 5.21 10.19 0.60
N ILE A 32 5.43 9.67 1.79
CA ILE A 32 4.55 9.93 2.96
C ILE A 32 4.68 11.36 3.46
N SER A 33 5.90 11.87 3.59
CA SER A 33 6.16 13.21 4.15
C SER A 33 5.79 14.36 3.22
N THR A 34 5.88 14.15 1.91
CA THR A 34 5.57 15.17 0.89
C THR A 34 4.17 15.05 0.31
N GLU A 35 3.50 13.93 0.57
CA GLU A 35 2.20 13.59 -0.03
C GLU A 35 2.18 13.64 -1.57
N ASP A 36 3.35 13.50 -2.20
CA ASP A 36 3.53 13.71 -3.63
C ASP A 36 3.26 12.43 -4.44
N PRO A 37 2.23 12.41 -5.30
CA PRO A 37 1.92 11.27 -6.15
C PRO A 37 3.00 11.01 -7.20
N PHE A 38 3.87 11.98 -7.52
CA PHE A 38 4.94 11.84 -8.51
C PHE A 38 6.23 11.22 -7.97
N THR A 39 6.28 10.88 -6.68
CA THR A 39 7.35 10.05 -6.11
C THR A 39 7.44 8.67 -6.77
N ASP A 40 8.60 8.02 -6.64
CA ASP A 40 8.84 6.74 -7.31
C ASP A 40 7.94 5.60 -6.76
N CYS A 41 7.78 4.54 -7.54
CA CYS A 41 7.07 3.35 -7.06
C CYS A 41 7.86 2.67 -5.95
N VAL A 42 7.22 2.47 -4.80
CA VAL A 42 7.75 1.63 -3.71
C VAL A 42 7.15 0.24 -3.85
N CYS A 43 7.95 -0.77 -4.20
CA CYS A 43 7.43 -2.09 -4.58
C CYS A 43 7.86 -3.23 -3.65
N ILE A 44 6.96 -4.19 -3.44
CA ILE A 44 7.23 -5.46 -2.77
C ILE A 44 6.92 -6.65 -3.70
N PRO A 45 7.54 -7.82 -3.49
CA PRO A 45 7.17 -9.04 -4.23
C PRO A 45 5.69 -9.39 -4.04
N ARG A 46 5.02 -9.77 -5.12
CA ARG A 46 3.63 -10.20 -5.11
C ARG A 46 3.55 -11.69 -4.74
N SER A 47 2.66 -12.05 -3.81
CA SER A 47 2.33 -13.46 -3.56
C SER A 47 1.43 -14.02 -4.67
N LEU A 48 1.36 -15.36 -4.78
CA LEU A 48 0.52 -16.03 -5.79
C LEU A 48 -0.96 -15.59 -5.72
N ASP A 49 -1.48 -15.40 -4.51
CA ASP A 49 -2.86 -14.95 -4.28
C ASP A 49 -3.00 -13.42 -4.13
N GLY A 50 -1.91 -12.67 -4.27
CA GLY A 50 -1.86 -11.22 -4.13
C GLY A 50 -2.03 -10.68 -2.69
N ARG A 51 -2.17 -11.55 -1.69
CA ARG A 51 -2.34 -11.18 -0.28
C ARG A 51 -1.02 -11.17 0.48
N LEU A 52 -0.82 -10.12 1.26
CA LEU A 52 0.25 -9.98 2.24
C LEU A 52 -0.20 -10.56 3.60
N GLN A 53 0.59 -11.46 4.17
CA GLN A 53 0.39 -11.94 5.53
C GLN A 53 1.17 -11.07 6.52
N VAL A 54 0.48 -10.53 7.52
CA VAL A 54 1.06 -9.81 8.66
C VAL A 54 0.53 -10.44 9.95
N SER A 55 1.42 -11.10 10.69
CA SER A 55 1.03 -11.96 11.82
C SER A 55 0.01 -13.01 11.36
N GLN A 56 -1.14 -13.13 12.04
CA GLN A 56 -2.19 -14.10 11.72
C GLN A 56 -3.24 -13.57 10.71
N ARG A 57 -3.05 -12.37 10.13
CA ARG A 57 -4.01 -11.75 9.20
C ARG A 57 -3.45 -11.69 7.78
N LYS A 58 -4.27 -12.06 6.79
CA LYS A 58 -4.00 -11.84 5.36
C LYS A 58 -4.72 -10.58 4.90
N CYS A 59 -4.03 -9.70 4.20
CA CYS A 59 -4.56 -8.42 3.72
C CYS A 59 -4.07 -8.12 2.30
N LEU A 60 -4.70 -7.18 1.61
CA LEU A 60 -4.18 -6.66 0.34
C LEU A 60 -3.18 -5.55 0.64
N PRO A 61 -1.95 -5.61 0.10
CA PRO A 61 -0.88 -4.69 0.50
C PRO A 61 -1.20 -3.23 0.18
N HIS A 62 -1.66 -2.93 -1.05
CA HIS A 62 -2.04 -1.57 -1.42
C HIS A 62 -3.20 -1.02 -0.57
N VAL A 63 -4.24 -1.83 -0.31
CA VAL A 63 -5.38 -1.43 0.53
C VAL A 63 -4.93 -1.07 1.93
N ILE A 64 -4.12 -1.92 2.58
CA ILE A 64 -3.76 -1.69 3.97
C ILE A 64 -2.87 -0.46 4.15
N TYR A 65 -1.90 -0.26 3.26
CA TYR A 65 -1.00 0.88 3.36
C TYR A 65 -1.68 2.20 2.97
N CYS A 66 -2.58 2.21 1.98
CA CYS A 66 -3.45 3.36 1.73
C CYS A 66 -4.35 3.67 2.93
N ARG A 67 -4.90 2.63 3.59
CA ARG A 67 -5.73 2.80 4.79
C ARG A 67 -4.98 3.40 5.96
N MET A 68 -3.73 3.00 6.15
CA MET A 68 -2.89 3.48 7.25
C MET A 68 -2.52 4.95 7.07
N TRP A 69 -2.09 5.35 5.87
CA TRP A 69 -1.49 6.67 5.64
C TRP A 69 -2.40 7.71 5.00
N ARG A 70 -3.49 7.32 4.33
CA ARG A 70 -4.37 8.26 3.62
C ARG A 70 -5.84 8.13 3.99
N TYR A 71 -6.41 6.93 3.84
CA TYR A 71 -7.87 6.73 3.82
C TYR A 71 -8.34 5.70 4.87
N PRO A 72 -8.52 6.07 6.16
CA PRO A 72 -8.84 5.15 7.25
C PRO A 72 -10.05 4.21 7.03
N GLU A 73 -10.99 4.64 6.20
CA GLU A 73 -12.24 3.99 5.80
C GLU A 73 -12.11 3.00 4.63
N VAL A 74 -11.00 3.03 3.90
CA VAL A 74 -10.78 2.10 2.78
C VAL A 74 -10.57 0.69 3.32
N SER A 75 -11.35 -0.25 2.78
CA SER A 75 -11.35 -1.66 3.19
C SER A 75 -11.25 -2.63 2.01
N SER A 76 -11.46 -2.15 0.79
CA SER A 76 -11.53 -2.99 -0.41
C SER A 76 -10.75 -2.40 -1.59
N THR A 77 -10.37 -3.27 -2.53
CA THR A 77 -9.72 -2.88 -3.79
C THR A 77 -10.62 -2.03 -4.68
N HIS A 78 -11.95 -2.19 -4.60
CA HIS A 78 -12.90 -1.42 -5.42
C HIS A 78 -12.93 0.08 -5.09
N GLN A 79 -12.43 0.46 -3.91
CA GLN A 79 -12.37 1.84 -3.45
C GLN A 79 -11.08 2.55 -3.86
N LEU A 80 -10.17 1.86 -4.57
CA LEU A 80 -8.87 2.41 -4.96
C LEU A 80 -8.64 2.26 -6.47
N ARG A 81 -8.15 3.32 -7.10
CA ARG A 81 -7.70 3.33 -8.48
C ARG A 81 -6.25 3.78 -8.54
N SER A 82 -5.39 3.06 -9.26
CA SER A 82 -4.00 3.46 -9.41
C SER A 82 -3.87 4.69 -10.32
N VAL A 83 -2.93 5.59 -10.00
CA VAL A 83 -2.52 6.68 -10.90
C VAL A 83 -1.90 6.13 -12.19
N SER A 84 -1.99 6.89 -13.29
CA SER A 84 -1.59 6.46 -14.63
C SER A 84 -0.10 6.16 -14.75
N HIS A 85 0.74 6.89 -14.04
CA HIS A 85 2.21 6.73 -14.04
C HIS A 85 2.71 5.63 -13.09
N CYS A 86 1.83 4.97 -12.33
CA CYS A 86 2.25 3.85 -11.51
C CYS A 86 2.73 2.69 -12.41
N ARG A 87 3.99 2.31 -12.26
CA ARG A 87 4.60 1.21 -13.04
C ARG A 87 4.15 -0.18 -12.56
N PHE A 88 3.85 -0.32 -11.27
CA PHE A 88 3.53 -1.60 -10.64
C PHE A 88 2.18 -1.62 -9.89
N PRO A 89 1.06 -1.16 -10.47
CA PRO A 89 -0.21 -1.10 -9.78
C PRO A 89 -0.75 -2.51 -9.49
N PHE A 90 -1.52 -2.65 -8.41
CA PHE A 90 -2.04 -3.95 -7.99
C PHE A 90 -2.87 -4.68 -9.07
N ASN A 91 -3.65 -3.96 -9.88
CA ASN A 91 -4.53 -4.53 -10.90
C ASN A 91 -3.78 -5.19 -12.08
N LYS A 92 -2.54 -4.81 -12.37
CA LYS A 92 -1.74 -5.37 -13.48
C LYS A 92 -1.19 -6.77 -13.22
N LYS A 93 -1.35 -7.33 -12.01
CA LYS A 93 -0.93 -8.70 -11.66
C LYS A 93 0.53 -9.03 -11.99
N LEU A 94 1.43 -8.06 -11.87
CA LEU A 94 2.87 -8.22 -12.09
C LEU A 94 3.56 -8.96 -10.93
N ASN A 95 4.83 -9.36 -11.12
CA ASN A 95 5.67 -10.00 -10.08
C ASN A 95 5.88 -9.13 -8.84
N TYR A 96 5.74 -7.80 -8.99
CA TYR A 96 5.85 -6.82 -7.93
C TYR A 96 4.59 -5.98 -7.84
N VAL A 97 4.30 -5.45 -6.66
CA VAL A 97 3.19 -4.54 -6.40
C VAL A 97 3.69 -3.27 -5.72
N CYS A 98 3.28 -2.11 -6.24
CA CYS A 98 3.49 -0.81 -5.64
C CYS A 98 2.61 -0.65 -4.40
N ILE A 99 3.21 -0.23 -3.30
CA ILE A 99 2.57 0.06 -2.02
C ILE A 99 2.66 1.54 -1.63
N ASN A 100 3.22 2.40 -2.50
CA ASN A 100 3.19 3.84 -2.30
C ASN A 100 1.70 4.29 -2.23
N PRO A 101 1.23 4.80 -1.08
CA PRO A 101 -0.18 5.15 -0.92
C PRO A 101 -0.61 6.30 -1.83
N TYR A 102 0.32 7.15 -2.27
CA TYR A 102 0.06 8.26 -3.21
C TYR A 102 0.00 7.81 -4.67
N HIS A 103 0.22 6.52 -4.95
CA HIS A 103 -0.04 5.94 -6.27
C HIS A 103 -1.47 5.38 -6.42
N TYR A 104 -2.33 5.57 -5.42
CA TYR A 104 -3.72 5.10 -5.44
C TYR A 104 -4.67 6.17 -4.97
N GLU A 105 -5.61 6.56 -5.83
CA GLU A 105 -6.68 7.50 -5.48
C GLU A 105 -7.92 6.77 -5.00
N LYS A 106 -8.57 7.34 -3.98
CA LYS A 106 -9.84 6.83 -3.49
C LYS A 106 -10.91 7.13 -4.54
N VAL A 107 -11.73 6.13 -4.83
CA VAL A 107 -12.90 6.28 -5.71
C VAL A 107 -14.15 5.89 -4.96
N GLU A 108 -15.27 6.54 -5.29
CA GLU A 108 -16.57 6.12 -4.81
C GLU A 108 -16.92 4.79 -5.47
N THR A 109 -17.25 3.79 -4.63
CA THR A 109 -17.91 2.59 -5.14
C THR A 109 -19.30 3.04 -5.59
N PRO A 110 -19.77 2.69 -6.81
CA PRO A 110 -21.16 2.95 -7.18
C PRO A 110 -22.04 2.33 -6.09
N GLY A 111 -22.82 3.17 -5.41
CA GLY A 111 -23.79 2.73 -4.43
C GLY A 111 -24.80 1.83 -5.15
N ASN A 112 -25.05 0.65 -4.56
CA ASN A 112 -26.32 -0.02 -4.80
C ASN A 112 -27.47 0.82 -4.24
#